data_AF-A0A944BS26-F1
#
_entry.id   AF-A0A944BS26-F1
#
_cell.length_a   1.000
_cell.length_b   1.000
_cell.length_c   1.000
_cell.angle_alpha   90.00
_cell.angle_beta   90.00
_cell.angle_gamma   90.00
#
_symmetry.space_group_name_H-M   'P 1'
#
loop_
_entity.id
_entity.type
_entity.pdbx_description
1 polymer ?
#
loop_
_entity_poly.entity_id
_entity_poly.type
_entity_poly.pdbx_seq_one_letter_code
_entity_poly.pdbx_strand_id
1 'polypeptide(L)'
;MYINLIWGIFNLLPVRPMDGSKVFTHLLAKITKPERAVQIISIFSFVLAVGMIIYFALGRNMFMIIISIYFAFINFNDFMKAIRGSGNDATERMKHIGIQAEALYEKGLVAARAHDWRKLEMLGHQMKLAADGRDQIARAYELLTIACTNLGKYDEALEYAPRAKQTDAVKQATARCKSLTQ
;
A
#
# COMPACT_ATOMS: atom_id res chain seq x y z
N MET A 1 -15.79 -28.01 30.66
CA MET A 1 -15.53 -27.84 29.21
C MET A 1 -16.48 -26.86 28.51
N TYR A 2 -17.75 -26.75 28.91
CA TYR A 2 -18.74 -25.83 28.28
C TYR A 2 -18.33 -24.34 28.30
N ILE A 3 -17.68 -23.91 29.38
CA ILE A 3 -17.25 -22.51 29.59
C ILE A 3 -16.25 -22.09 28.50
N ASN A 4 -15.28 -22.93 28.14
CA ASN A 4 -14.29 -22.61 27.11
C ASN A 4 -14.90 -22.53 25.70
N LEU A 5 -15.94 -23.32 25.43
CA LEU A 5 -16.66 -23.29 24.16
C LEU A 5 -17.48 -21.99 24.03
N ILE A 6 -18.14 -21.57 25.11
CA ILE A 6 -18.90 -20.32 25.16
C ILE A 6 -17.96 -19.12 24.97
N TRP A 7 -16.80 -19.11 25.63
CA TRP A 7 -15.78 -18.05 25.44
C TRP A 7 -15.22 -18.03 24.01
N GLY A 8 -15.04 -19.19 23.39
CA GLY A 8 -14.61 -19.29 21.98
C GLY A 8 -15.62 -18.73 20.99
N ILE A 9 -16.91 -19.03 21.18
CA ILE A 9 -18.00 -18.49 20.34
C ILE A 9 -18.13 -16.98 20.54
N PHE A 10 -18.05 -16.50 21.79
CA PHE A 10 -18.09 -15.07 22.09
C PHE A 10 -16.92 -14.33 21.43
N ASN A 11 -15.71 -14.92 21.41
CA ASN A 11 -14.53 -14.33 20.79
C ASN A 11 -14.55 -14.38 19.25
N LEU A 12 -15.44 -15.17 18.65
CA LEU A 12 -15.64 -15.23 17.20
C LEU A 12 -16.71 -14.24 16.70
N LEU A 13 -17.44 -13.56 17.61
CA LEU A 13 -18.46 -12.60 17.22
C LEU A 13 -17.83 -11.45 16.41
N PRO A 14 -18.52 -10.96 15.36
CA PRO A 14 -18.04 -9.89 14.50
C PRO A 14 -18.20 -8.52 15.18
N VAL A 15 -17.53 -8.36 16.33
CA VAL A 15 -17.50 -7.14 17.13
C VAL A 15 -16.04 -6.83 17.44
N ARG A 16 -15.54 -5.69 16.95
CA ARG A 16 -14.23 -5.20 17.40
C ARG A 16 -14.31 -4.83 18.88
N PRO A 17 -13.34 -5.21 19.73
CA PRO A 17 -11.96 -5.64 19.46
C PRO A 17 -11.72 -7.16 19.53
N MET A 18 -12.76 -8.00 19.49
CA MET A 18 -12.60 -9.45 19.60
C MET A 18 -11.94 -10.03 18.34
N ASP A 19 -11.09 -11.05 18.50
CA ASP A 19 -10.23 -11.59 17.43
C ASP A 19 -11.03 -12.13 16.23
N GLY A 20 -12.29 -12.53 16.45
CA GLY A 20 -13.24 -12.93 15.41
C GLY A 20 -13.49 -11.88 14.34
N SER A 21 -13.39 -10.60 14.66
CA SER A 21 -13.58 -9.50 13.70
C SER A 21 -12.57 -9.54 12.54
N LYS A 22 -11.32 -9.96 12.78
CA LYS A 22 -10.29 -10.10 11.74
C LYS A 22 -10.54 -11.31 10.85
N VAL A 23 -10.89 -12.44 11.47
CA VAL A 23 -11.24 -13.69 10.76
C VAL A 23 -12.45 -13.47 9.86
N PHE A 24 -13.48 -12.80 10.37
CA PHE A 24 -14.68 -12.47 9.60
C PHE A 24 -14.37 -11.49 8.46
N THR A 25 -13.51 -10.48 8.69
CA THR A 25 -13.07 -9.56 7.62
C THR A 25 -12.35 -10.31 6.49
N HIS A 26 -11.46 -11.24 6.82
CA HIS A 26 -10.74 -12.03 5.82
C HIS A 26 -11.66 -13.01 5.08
N LEU A 27 -12.62 -13.64 5.78
CA LEU A 27 -13.61 -14.52 5.15
C LEU A 27 -14.52 -13.74 4.19
N LEU A 28 -14.98 -12.56 4.61
CA LEU A 28 -15.85 -11.70 3.83
C LEU A 28 -15.11 -11.05 2.65
N ALA A 29 -13.81 -10.75 2.80
CA ALA A 29 -12.94 -10.27 1.72
C ALA A 29 -12.72 -11.29 0.59
N LYS A 30 -12.99 -12.59 0.85
CA LYS A 30 -12.96 -13.63 -0.19
C LYS A 30 -14.22 -13.61 -1.07
N ILE A 31 -15.32 -13.06 -0.56
CA ILE A 31 -16.63 -13.03 -1.24
C ILE A 31 -16.95 -11.62 -1.76
N THR A 32 -16.42 -10.59 -1.11
CA THR A 32 -16.68 -9.17 -1.41
C THR A 32 -15.38 -8.39 -1.54
N LYS A 33 -15.38 -7.29 -2.31
CA LYS A 33 -14.24 -6.34 -2.34
C LYS A 33 -13.84 -5.94 -0.91
N PRO A 34 -12.54 -5.95 -0.57
CA PRO A 34 -12.05 -5.83 0.81
C PRO A 34 -12.49 -4.53 1.50
N GLU A 35 -12.65 -3.45 0.73
CA GLU A 35 -13.11 -2.15 1.22
C GLU A 35 -14.55 -2.19 1.73
N ARG A 36 -15.44 -2.90 1.03
CA ARG A 36 -16.85 -3.03 1.44
C ARG A 36 -17.02 -3.97 2.62
N ALA A 37 -16.17 -4.99 2.74
CA ALA A 37 -16.18 -5.92 3.87
C ALA A 37 -15.93 -5.19 5.20
N VAL A 38 -14.99 -4.24 5.23
CA VAL A 38 -14.69 -3.43 6.41
C VAL A 38 -15.86 -2.50 6.77
N GLN A 39 -16.52 -1.89 5.78
CA GLN A 39 -17.67 -1.02 6.00
C GLN A 39 -18.86 -1.79 6.58
N ILE A 40 -19.20 -2.94 5.99
CA ILE A 40 -20.32 -3.79 6.45
C ILE A 40 -20.10 -4.25 7.89
N ILE A 41 -18.88 -4.71 8.22
CA ILE A 41 -18.54 -5.17 9.57
C ILE A 41 -18.61 -4.00 10.57
N SER A 42 -18.11 -2.81 10.19
CA SER A 42 -18.15 -1.64 11.07
C SER A 42 -19.58 -1.18 11.36
N ILE A 43 -20.48 -1.22 10.36
CA ILE A 43 -21.91 -0.93 10.54
C ILE A 43 -22.54 -1.96 11.47
N PHE A 44 -22.26 -3.25 11.24
CA PHE A 44 -22.83 -4.33 12.05
C PHE A 44 -22.39 -4.24 13.51
N SER A 45 -21.09 -4.00 13.77
CA SER A 45 -20.58 -3.83 15.14
C SER A 45 -21.13 -2.58 15.82
N PHE A 46 -21.35 -1.47 15.08
CA PHE A 46 -21.97 -0.26 15.63
C PHE A 46 -23.43 -0.49 16.02
N VAL A 47 -24.23 -1.09 15.13
CA VAL A 47 -25.65 -1.41 15.40
C VAL A 47 -25.78 -2.34 16.61
N LEU A 48 -24.90 -3.35 16.71
CA LEU A 48 -24.89 -4.29 17.82
C LEU A 48 -24.50 -3.60 19.14
N ALA A 49 -23.52 -2.70 19.13
CA ALA A 49 -23.13 -1.92 20.30
C ALA A 49 -24.27 -0.99 20.78
N VAL A 50 -24.97 -0.32 19.86
CA VAL A 50 -26.14 0.52 20.20
C VAL A 50 -27.27 -0.33 20.76
N GLY A 51 -27.54 -1.50 20.18
CA GLY A 51 -28.55 -2.45 20.68
C GLY A 51 -28.26 -2.93 22.10
N MET A 52 -26.99 -3.21 22.42
CA MET A 52 -26.55 -3.59 23.76
C MET A 52 -26.77 -2.47 24.78
N ILE A 53 -26.50 -1.21 24.43
CA ILE A 53 -26.76 -0.06 25.31
C ILE A 53 -28.25 0.02 25.66
N ILE A 54 -29.14 -0.12 24.68
CA ILE A 54 -30.59 -0.06 24.89
C ILE A 54 -31.04 -1.22 25.78
N TYR A 55 -30.56 -2.43 25.52
CA TYR A 55 -30.91 -3.62 26.30
C TYR A 55 -30.47 -3.51 27.77
N PHE A 56 -29.22 -3.09 28.03
CA PHE A 56 -28.71 -2.97 29.40
C PHE A 56 -29.22 -1.75 30.15
N ALA A 57 -29.65 -0.69 29.46
CA ALA A 57 -30.33 0.45 30.07
C ALA A 57 -31.65 0.04 30.75
N LEU A 58 -32.39 -0.90 30.14
CA LEU A 58 -33.63 -1.45 30.74
C LEU A 58 -33.36 -2.27 32.00
N GLY A 59 -32.20 -2.93 32.09
CA GLY A 59 -31.80 -3.73 33.24
C GLY A 59 -31.24 -2.95 34.44
N ARG A 60 -31.14 -1.61 34.38
CA ARG A 60 -30.58 -0.72 35.41
C ARG A 60 -29.16 -1.06 35.90
N ASN A 61 -28.40 -1.88 35.17
CA ASN A 61 -27.03 -2.24 35.53
C ASN A 61 -26.04 -1.17 35.03
N MET A 62 -25.78 -0.14 35.85
CA MET A 62 -24.88 0.97 35.49
C MET A 62 -23.50 0.51 34.99
N PHE A 63 -22.95 -0.56 35.55
CA PHE A 63 -21.66 -1.11 35.13
C PHE A 63 -21.66 -1.58 33.66
N MET A 64 -22.71 -2.30 33.24
CA MET A 64 -22.83 -2.79 31.86
C MET A 64 -23.06 -1.67 30.86
N ILE A 65 -23.73 -0.60 31.27
CA ILE A 65 -23.95 0.60 30.44
C ILE A 65 -22.62 1.28 30.13
N ILE A 66 -21.76 1.49 31.14
CA ILE A 66 -20.44 2.13 30.96
C ILE A 66 -19.56 1.32 30.00
N ILE A 67 -19.52 0.00 30.17
CA ILE A 67 -18.76 -0.89 29.28
C ILE A 67 -19.31 -0.82 27.85
N SER A 68 -20.64 -0.81 27.68
CA SER A 68 -21.27 -0.74 26.36
C SER A 68 -21.01 0.59 25.65
N ILE A 69 -20.99 1.70 26.39
CA ILE A 69 -20.61 3.03 25.87
C ILE A 69 -19.15 3.03 25.41
N TYR A 70 -18.24 2.43 26.19
CA TYR A 70 -16.83 2.31 25.81
C TYR A 70 -16.66 1.50 24.51
N PHE A 71 -17.35 0.37 24.37
CA PHE A 71 -17.35 -0.40 23.13
C PHE A 71 -17.96 0.37 21.96
N ALA A 72 -19.06 1.11 22.17
CA ALA A 72 -19.65 1.94 21.14
C ALA A 72 -18.70 3.04 20.68
N PHE A 73 -17.94 3.66 21.59
CA PHE A 73 -16.96 4.68 21.25
C PHE A 73 -15.81 4.14 20.39
N ILE A 74 -15.29 2.94 20.70
CA ILE A 74 -14.27 2.27 19.88
C ILE A 74 -14.80 1.98 18.47
N ASN A 75 -16.00 1.40 18.38
CA ASN A 75 -16.60 1.04 17.10
C ASN A 75 -16.97 2.29 16.27
N PHE A 76 -17.37 3.38 16.92
CA PHE A 76 -17.66 4.65 16.26
C PHE A 76 -16.41 5.29 15.63
N ASN A 77 -15.27 5.26 16.32
CA ASN A 77 -14.01 5.76 15.77
C ASN A 77 -13.56 4.98 14.54
N ASP A 78 -13.76 3.66 14.55
CA ASP A 78 -13.44 2.80 13.40
C ASP A 78 -14.41 2.98 12.23
N PHE A 79 -15.70 3.15 12.51
CA PHE A 79 -16.70 3.51 11.51
C PHE A 79 -16.40 4.86 10.84
N MET A 80 -16.05 5.88 11.64
CA MET A 80 -15.65 7.19 11.12
C MET A 80 -14.38 7.13 10.27
N LYS A 81 -13.40 6.29 10.64
CA LYS A 81 -12.23 6.01 9.79
C LYS A 81 -12.61 5.30 8.50
N ALA A 82 -13.53 4.32 8.54
CA ALA A 82 -13.98 3.62 7.35
C ALA A 82 -14.75 4.52 6.37
N ILE A 83 -15.52 5.49 6.88
CA ILE A 83 -16.21 6.49 6.04
C ILE A 83 -15.21 7.51 5.47
N ARG A 84 -14.27 8.00 6.28
CA ARG A 84 -13.29 9.04 5.86
C ARG A 84 -12.17 8.48 4.98
N GLY A 85 -11.74 7.24 5.19
CA GLY A 85 -10.62 6.60 4.48
C GLY A 85 -10.91 6.21 3.03
N SER A 86 -12.19 6.12 2.64
CA SER A 86 -12.57 5.67 1.29
C SER A 86 -12.20 6.64 0.15
N GLY A 87 -11.78 7.88 0.44
CA GLY A 87 -11.36 8.88 -0.56
C GLY A 87 -9.91 9.37 -0.45
N ASN A 88 -9.31 9.35 0.75
CA ASN A 88 -7.95 9.86 0.97
C ASN A 88 -6.85 8.81 0.80
N ASP A 89 -7.14 7.53 1.01
CA ASP A 89 -6.11 6.48 1.00
C ASP A 89 -5.50 6.25 -0.39
N ALA A 90 -6.28 6.41 -1.47
CA ALA A 90 -5.77 6.29 -2.84
C ALA A 90 -4.81 7.45 -3.17
N THR A 91 -5.21 8.68 -2.82
CA THR A 91 -4.42 9.90 -3.04
C THR A 91 -3.14 9.92 -2.21
N GLU A 92 -3.20 9.48 -0.94
CA GLU A 92 -2.00 9.37 -0.10
C GLU A 92 -1.06 8.25 -0.56
N ARG A 93 -1.59 7.09 -0.97
CA ARG A 93 -0.76 6.02 -1.55
C ARG A 93 -0.07 6.48 -2.83
N MET A 94 -0.79 7.15 -3.74
CA MET A 94 -0.20 7.72 -4.97
C MET A 94 0.90 8.74 -4.64
N LYS A 95 0.68 9.60 -3.65
CA LYS A 95 1.69 10.57 -3.20
C LYS A 95 2.94 9.88 -2.63
N HIS A 96 2.77 8.84 -1.82
CA HIS A 96 3.90 8.07 -1.26
C HIS A 96 4.68 7.30 -2.33
N ILE A 97 4.00 6.71 -3.32
CA ILE A 97 4.61 6.02 -4.47
C ILE A 97 5.43 7.01 -5.30
N GLY A 98 4.87 8.19 -5.61
CA GLY A 98 5.58 9.23 -6.35
C GLY A 98 6.83 9.77 -5.64
N ILE A 99 6.75 9.97 -4.31
CA ILE A 99 7.90 10.37 -3.48
C ILE A 99 8.98 9.27 -3.49
N GLN A 100 8.57 8.01 -3.45
CA GLN A 100 9.50 6.88 -3.47
C GLN A 100 10.25 6.77 -4.80
N ALA A 101 9.57 6.98 -5.94
CA ALA A 101 10.21 6.99 -7.25
C ALA A 101 11.28 8.10 -7.37
N GLU A 102 11.01 9.30 -6.87
CA GLU A 102 11.96 10.42 -6.91
C GLU A 102 13.18 10.14 -6.01
N ALA A 103 12.96 9.61 -4.80
CA ALA A 103 14.05 9.22 -3.91
C ALA A 103 14.93 8.10 -4.51
N LEU A 104 14.35 7.18 -5.29
CA LEU A 104 15.10 6.16 -6.01
C LEU A 104 15.92 6.78 -7.16
N TYR A 105 15.37 7.77 -7.86
CA TYR A 105 16.09 8.49 -8.90
C TYR A 105 17.32 9.21 -8.36
N GLU A 106 17.18 9.95 -7.25
CA GLU A 106 18.32 10.62 -6.59
C GLU A 106 19.40 9.63 -6.17
N LYS A 107 19.02 8.50 -5.56
CA LYS A 107 19.95 7.41 -5.23
C LYS A 107 20.65 6.85 -6.46
N GLY A 108 19.93 6.75 -7.58
CA GLY A 108 20.46 6.36 -8.88
C GLY A 108 21.55 7.33 -9.33
N LEU A 109 21.28 8.63 -9.33
CA LEU A 109 22.27 9.65 -9.70
C LEU A 109 23.53 9.60 -8.83
N VAL A 110 23.37 9.34 -7.52
CA VAL A 110 24.51 9.14 -6.61
C VAL A 110 25.32 7.90 -7.00
N ALA A 111 24.66 6.78 -7.28
CA ALA A 111 25.32 5.55 -7.73
C ALA A 111 26.07 5.75 -9.07
N ALA A 112 25.47 6.50 -10.01
CA ALA A 112 26.09 6.86 -11.28
C ALA A 112 27.38 7.68 -11.09
N ARG A 113 27.37 8.66 -10.18
CA ARG A 113 28.57 9.45 -9.82
C ARG A 113 29.65 8.61 -9.14
N ALA A 114 29.25 7.59 -8.39
CA ALA A 114 30.16 6.64 -7.77
C ALA A 114 30.66 5.54 -8.74
N HIS A 115 30.24 5.57 -10.01
CA HIS A 115 30.51 4.52 -11.01
C HIS A 115 30.03 3.11 -10.59
N ASP A 116 29.05 3.03 -9.69
CA ASP A 116 28.43 1.78 -9.27
C ASP A 116 27.26 1.43 -10.20
N TRP A 117 27.61 0.92 -11.39
CA TRP A 117 26.67 0.68 -12.48
C TRP A 117 25.67 -0.44 -12.17
N ARG A 118 26.05 -1.44 -11.38
CA ARG A 118 25.13 -2.53 -10.95
C ARG A 118 24.05 -1.98 -10.03
N LYS A 119 24.44 -1.13 -9.08
CA LYS A 119 23.48 -0.48 -8.19
C LYS A 119 22.57 0.49 -8.95
N LEU A 120 23.11 1.20 -9.95
CA LEU A 120 22.33 2.05 -10.84
C LEU A 120 21.24 1.26 -11.59
N GLU A 121 21.61 0.12 -12.17
CA GLU A 121 20.68 -0.79 -12.87
C GLU A 121 19.56 -1.27 -11.93
N MET A 122 19.93 -1.77 -10.74
CA MET A 122 18.98 -2.22 -9.74
C MET A 122 17.99 -1.11 -9.34
N LEU A 123 18.49 0.10 -9.09
CA LEU A 123 17.66 1.25 -8.73
C LEU A 123 16.75 1.68 -9.88
N GLY A 124 17.20 1.58 -11.13
CA GLY A 124 16.37 1.81 -12.32
C GLY A 124 15.18 0.86 -12.41
N HIS A 125 15.39 -0.45 -12.15
CA HIS A 125 14.29 -1.42 -12.11
C HIS A 125 13.32 -1.15 -10.94
N GLN A 126 13.84 -0.85 -9.75
CA GLN A 126 13.00 -0.50 -8.60
C GLN A 126 12.17 0.75 -8.87
N MET A 127 12.77 1.77 -9.47
CA MET A 127 12.07 3.01 -9.84
C MET A 127 10.98 2.74 -10.86
N LYS A 128 11.22 1.88 -11.85
CA LYS A 128 10.21 1.49 -12.85
C LYS A 128 8.98 0.82 -12.22
N LEU A 129 9.17 0.03 -11.16
CA LEU A 129 8.07 -0.59 -10.40
C LEU A 129 7.33 0.42 -9.51
N ALA A 130 8.02 1.45 -9.01
CA ALA A 130 7.46 2.50 -8.17
C ALA A 130 6.94 3.70 -8.97
N ALA A 131 7.09 3.73 -10.29
CA ALA A 131 6.69 4.87 -11.10
C ALA A 131 5.18 4.89 -11.34
N ASP A 132 4.54 6.04 -11.11
CA ASP A 132 3.10 6.25 -11.30
C ASP A 132 2.80 7.11 -12.54
N GLY A 133 3.84 7.74 -13.12
CA GLY A 133 3.70 8.67 -14.25
C GLY A 133 4.69 8.46 -15.39
N ARG A 134 4.33 8.94 -16.58
CA ARG A 134 5.18 8.84 -17.79
C ARG A 134 6.57 9.46 -17.61
N ASP A 135 6.70 10.60 -16.92
CA ASP A 135 8.01 11.23 -16.67
C ASP A 135 8.89 10.36 -15.76
N GLN A 136 8.32 9.78 -14.70
CA GLN A 136 9.05 8.89 -13.79
C GLN A 136 9.49 7.61 -14.50
N ILE A 137 8.63 7.02 -15.33
CA ILE A 137 8.98 5.87 -16.17
C ILE A 137 10.13 6.24 -17.13
N ALA A 138 10.07 7.41 -17.78
CA ALA A 138 11.12 7.86 -18.68
C ALA A 138 12.46 8.07 -17.96
N ARG A 139 12.45 8.60 -16.74
CA ARG A 139 13.64 8.73 -15.88
C ARG A 139 14.19 7.37 -15.43
N ALA A 140 13.34 6.40 -15.14
CA ALA A 140 13.78 5.04 -14.83
C ALA A 140 14.52 4.40 -16.02
N TYR A 141 13.97 4.56 -17.24
CA TYR A 141 14.64 4.12 -18.46
C TYR A 141 15.95 4.88 -18.76
N GLU A 142 16.07 6.14 -18.37
CA GLU A 142 17.34 6.88 -18.41
C GLU A 142 18.41 6.19 -17.55
N LEU A 143 18.10 5.89 -16.28
CA LEU A 143 19.05 5.21 -15.39
C LEU A 143 19.47 3.85 -15.95
N LEU A 144 18.51 3.07 -16.45
CA LEU A 144 18.77 1.77 -17.05
C LEU A 144 19.63 1.87 -18.31
N THR A 145 19.34 2.82 -19.19
CA THR A 145 20.13 3.02 -20.42
C THR A 145 21.60 3.30 -20.06
N ILE A 146 21.83 4.24 -19.14
CA ILE A 146 23.19 4.59 -18.70
C ILE A 146 23.88 3.40 -18.03
N ALA A 147 23.18 2.66 -17.17
CA ALA A 147 23.74 1.50 -16.48
C ALA A 147 24.13 0.38 -17.46
N CYS A 148 23.19 -0.04 -18.32
CA CYS A 148 23.40 -1.13 -19.27
C CYS A 148 24.55 -0.80 -20.26
N THR A 149 24.65 0.45 -20.72
CA THR A 149 25.80 0.88 -21.56
C THR A 149 27.13 0.70 -20.85
N ASN A 150 27.23 1.07 -19.56
CA ASN A 150 28.49 0.94 -18.81
C ASN A 150 28.78 -0.49 -18.34
N LEU A 151 27.76 -1.34 -18.24
CA LEU A 151 27.90 -2.77 -17.94
C LEU A 151 28.23 -3.63 -19.18
N GLY A 152 28.24 -3.03 -20.37
CA GLY A 152 28.48 -3.75 -21.63
C GLY A 152 27.24 -4.49 -22.18
N LYS A 153 26.06 -4.26 -21.60
CA LYS A 153 24.79 -4.82 -22.06
C LYS A 153 24.16 -3.93 -23.14
N TYR A 154 24.82 -3.86 -24.30
CA TYR A 154 24.48 -2.86 -25.33
C TYR A 154 23.10 -3.08 -25.95
N ASP A 155 22.66 -4.33 -26.11
CA ASP A 155 21.35 -4.64 -26.68
C ASP A 155 20.20 -4.14 -25.80
N GLU A 156 20.28 -4.41 -24.49
CA GLU A 156 19.30 -3.91 -23.50
C GLU A 156 19.31 -2.38 -23.44
N ALA A 157 20.49 -1.77 -23.48
CA ALA A 157 20.62 -0.31 -23.48
C ALA A 157 19.92 0.33 -24.69
N LEU A 158 20.04 -0.27 -25.88
CA LEU A 158 19.38 0.21 -27.09
C LEU A 158 17.86 -0.01 -27.05
N GLU A 159 17.37 -1.04 -26.36
CA GLU A 159 15.93 -1.24 -26.14
C GLU A 159 15.33 -0.15 -25.22
N TYR A 160 16.08 0.25 -24.19
CA TYR A 160 15.63 1.24 -23.20
C TYR A 160 15.77 2.69 -23.68
N ALA A 161 16.80 3.00 -24.47
CA ALA A 161 17.08 4.33 -25.00
C ALA A 161 15.88 5.09 -25.61
N PRO A 162 15.00 4.49 -26.46
CA PRO A 162 13.86 5.21 -27.03
C PRO A 162 12.76 5.54 -26.00
N ARG A 163 12.71 4.83 -24.88
CA ARG A 163 11.73 5.04 -23.80
C ARG A 163 12.28 5.95 -22.69
N ALA A 164 13.58 6.21 -22.71
CA ALA A 164 14.26 7.05 -21.75
C ALA A 164 13.98 8.54 -21.95
N LYS A 165 14.10 9.29 -20.86
CA LYS A 165 14.19 10.75 -20.91
C LYS A 165 15.44 11.12 -21.71
N GLN A 166 15.26 11.92 -22.76
CA GLN A 166 16.33 12.24 -23.71
C GLN A 166 17.29 13.31 -23.17
N THR A 167 18.05 12.95 -22.13
CA THR A 167 19.13 13.77 -21.58
C THR A 167 20.42 13.57 -22.37
N ASP A 168 21.37 14.49 -22.22
CA ASP A 168 22.64 14.41 -22.95
C ASP A 168 23.44 13.16 -22.58
N ALA A 169 23.32 12.68 -21.33
CA ALA A 169 23.90 11.42 -20.88
C ALA A 169 23.34 10.22 -21.66
N VAL A 170 22.02 10.16 -21.88
CA VAL A 170 21.38 9.09 -22.65
C VAL A 170 21.79 9.14 -24.12
N LYS A 171 21.88 10.34 -24.72
CA LYS A 171 22.34 10.49 -26.12
C LYS A 171 23.78 9.99 -26.29
N GLN A 172 24.68 10.36 -25.38
CA GLN A 172 26.07 9.90 -25.37
C GLN A 172 26.15 8.37 -25.17
N ALA A 173 25.40 7.83 -24.22
CA ALA A 173 25.33 6.40 -23.95
C ALA A 173 24.84 5.62 -25.19
N THR A 174 23.79 6.11 -25.84
CA THR A 174 23.22 5.50 -27.05
C THR A 174 24.20 5.56 -28.24
N ALA A 175 24.86 6.70 -28.44
CA ALA A 175 25.88 6.84 -29.49
C ALA A 175 27.04 5.85 -29.27
N ARG A 176 27.50 5.72 -28.02
CA ARG A 176 28.54 4.76 -27.65
C ARG A 176 28.11 3.30 -27.87
N CYS A 177 26.88 2.94 -27.53
CA CYS A 177 26.35 1.60 -27.82
C CYS A 177 26.39 1.31 -29.31
N LYS A 178 25.90 2.23 -30.15
CA LYS A 178 25.84 2.07 -31.61
C LYS A 178 27.21 1.91 -32.25
N SER A 179 28.24 2.62 -31.76
CA SER A 179 29.60 2.48 -32.28
C SER A 179 30.27 1.15 -31.92
N LEU A 180 29.77 0.44 -30.89
CA LEU A 180 30.36 -0.80 -30.39
C LEU A 180 29.64 -2.06 -30.91
N THR A 181 28.45 -1.90 -31.50
CA THR A 181 27.67 -2.98 -32.12
C THR A 181 27.79 -3.04 -33.65
N GLN A 182 28.49 -2.07 -34.26
CA GLN A 182 28.89 -2.08 -35.68
C GLN A 182 30.26 -2.72 -35.88
#